data_AF-A0A9E0LN26-F1
#
_entry.id   AF-A0A9E0LN26-F1
#
_cell.length_a   1.000
_cell.length_b   1.000
_cell.length_c   1.000
_cell.angle_alpha   90.00
_cell.angle_beta   90.00
_cell.angle_gamma   90.00
#
_symmetry.space_group_name_H-M   'P 1'
#
loop_
_entity.id
_entity.type
_entity.pdbx_description
1 polymer ?
#
loop_
_entity_poly.entity_id
_entity_poly.type
_entity_poly.pdbx_seq_one_letter_code
_entity_poly.pdbx_strand_id
1 'polypeptide(L)'
;MERLSDNFSYSETVHAVQEAAVNIFCRIIFDWAVHGLAVALVLVVFGLILLARKNKLSKPFFGIAKKLGIFCAIVAAPGLITLATTGRLPPVGVYNVNSLGFLCLWSLICAHALGEETNYQWFVKSTPEEQSKD
;
A
#
# COMPACT_ATOMS: atom_id res chain seq x y z
N MET A 1 -31.78 1.42 -43.35
CA MET A 1 -30.78 0.70 -42.54
C MET A 1 -29.52 1.55 -42.59
N GLU A 2 -29.48 2.59 -41.75
CA GLU A 2 -28.37 3.55 -41.71
C GLU A 2 -27.12 2.86 -41.17
N ARG A 3 -26.04 2.94 -41.94
CA ARG A 3 -24.73 2.45 -41.52
C ARG A 3 -24.17 3.41 -40.47
N LEU A 4 -24.47 3.12 -39.21
CA LEU A 4 -23.70 3.58 -38.05
C LEU A 4 -22.31 2.93 -38.10
N SER A 5 -21.48 3.31 -39.07
CA SER A 5 -20.04 3.15 -38.92
C SER A 5 -19.58 4.30 -38.04
N ASP A 6 -19.66 4.09 -36.72
CA ASP A 6 -18.99 4.94 -35.74
C ASP A 6 -17.55 5.17 -36.21
N ASN A 7 -17.22 6.41 -36.53
CA ASN A 7 -15.88 6.79 -36.89
C ASN A 7 -15.01 6.61 -35.64
N PHE A 8 -14.30 5.49 -35.55
CA PHE A 8 -13.30 5.26 -34.53
C PHE A 8 -12.26 6.39 -34.56
N SER A 9 -12.33 7.29 -33.58
CA SER A 9 -11.35 8.35 -33.40
C SER A 9 -10.23 7.83 -32.50
N TYR A 10 -9.06 7.56 -33.09
CA TYR A 10 -7.88 7.15 -32.34
C TYR A 10 -7.49 8.20 -31.28
N SER A 11 -7.62 9.48 -31.61
CA SER A 11 -7.34 10.61 -30.70
C SER A 11 -8.25 10.57 -29.46
N GLU A 12 -9.55 10.39 -29.65
CA GLU A 12 -10.50 10.31 -28.53
C GLU A 12 -10.25 9.06 -27.67
N THR A 13 -9.92 7.94 -28.31
CA THR A 13 -9.61 6.69 -27.62
C THR A 13 -8.36 6.84 -26.75
N VAL A 14 -7.28 7.44 -27.27
CA VAL A 14 -6.04 7.67 -26.51
C VAL A 14 -6.29 8.63 -25.34
N HIS A 15 -7.06 9.69 -25.55
CA HIS A 15 -7.40 10.64 -24.49
C HIS A 15 -8.20 9.97 -23.36
N ALA A 16 -9.20 9.15 -23.72
CA ALA A 16 -9.99 8.39 -22.74
C ALA A 16 -9.14 7.39 -21.95
N VAL A 17 -8.19 6.71 -22.60
CA VAL A 17 -7.25 5.80 -21.92
C VAL A 17 -6.34 6.58 -20.96
N GLN A 18 -5.85 7.75 -21.38
CA GLN A 18 -5.00 8.58 -20.53
C GLN A 18 -5.76 9.10 -19.30
N GLU A 19 -6.99 9.59 -19.47
CA GLU A 19 -7.84 10.01 -18.35
C GLU A 19 -8.14 8.84 -17.41
N ALA A 20 -8.47 7.67 -17.96
CA ALA A 20 -8.71 6.48 -17.15
C ALA A 20 -7.47 6.07 -16.35
N ALA A 21 -6.28 6.12 -16.96
CA ALA A 21 -5.02 5.85 -16.26
C ALA A 21 -4.80 6.85 -15.12
N VAL A 22 -4.92 8.15 -15.38
CA VAL A 22 -4.77 9.19 -14.35
C VAL A 22 -5.77 8.97 -13.20
N ASN A 23 -7.01 8.60 -13.51
CA ASN A 23 -8.03 8.33 -12.49
C ASN A 23 -7.66 7.13 -11.62
N ILE A 24 -7.16 6.04 -12.23
CA ILE A 24 -6.71 4.85 -11.49
C ILE A 24 -5.52 5.20 -10.58
N PHE A 25 -4.51 5.88 -11.10
CA PHE A 25 -3.31 6.23 -10.33
C PHE A 25 -3.59 7.24 -9.22
N CYS A 26 -4.37 8.28 -9.50
CA CYS A 26 -4.62 9.34 -8.53
C CYS A 26 -5.67 8.97 -7.49
N ARG A 27 -6.63 8.08 -7.82
CA ARG A 27 -7.71 7.71 -6.91
C ARG A 27 -7.55 6.31 -6.34
N ILE A 28 -7.49 5.27 -7.17
CA ILE A 28 -7.50 3.87 -6.69
C ILE A 28 -6.20 3.55 -5.95
N ILE A 29 -5.05 3.91 -6.52
CA ILE A 29 -3.75 3.67 -5.89
C ILE A 29 -3.58 4.54 -4.65
N PHE A 30 -4.09 5.78 -4.68
CA PHE A 30 -4.14 6.64 -3.50
C PHE A 30 -4.97 6.04 -2.37
N ASP A 31 -6.21 5.62 -2.66
CA ASP A 31 -7.09 4.99 -1.67
C ASP A 31 -6.42 3.72 -1.12
N TRP A 32 -5.85 2.87 -1.97
CA TRP A 32 -5.08 1.70 -1.53
C TRP A 32 -3.92 2.08 -0.60
N ALA A 33 -3.14 3.10 -0.95
CA ALA A 33 -2.00 3.55 -0.16
C ALA A 33 -2.43 4.14 1.20
N VAL A 34 -3.54 4.90 1.25
CA VAL A 34 -4.10 5.44 2.49
C VAL A 34 -4.53 4.32 3.43
N HIS A 35 -5.17 3.26 2.91
CA HIS A 35 -5.50 2.08 3.72
C HIS A 35 -4.22 1.36 4.21
N GLY A 36 -3.17 1.33 3.40
CA GLY A 36 -1.87 0.78 3.80
C GLY A 36 -1.21 1.59 4.93
N LEU A 37 -1.31 2.92 4.88
CA LEU A 37 -0.86 3.80 5.98
C LEU A 37 -1.68 3.56 7.25
N ALA A 38 -2.99 3.36 7.15
CA ALA A 38 -3.82 3.02 8.30
C ALA A 38 -3.40 1.68 8.93
N VAL A 39 -3.13 0.66 8.12
CA VAL A 39 -2.61 -0.63 8.61
C VAL A 39 -1.21 -0.48 9.22
N ALA A 40 -0.32 0.32 8.63
CA ALA A 40 0.98 0.61 9.20
C ALA A 40 0.85 1.22 10.62
N LEU A 41 -0.10 2.15 10.80
CA LEU A 41 -0.38 2.75 12.11
C LEU A 41 -0.88 1.71 13.12
N VAL A 42 -1.76 0.81 12.70
CA VAL A 42 -2.20 -0.33 13.52
C VAL A 42 -1.01 -1.20 13.95
N LEU A 43 -0.10 -1.53 13.04
CA LEU A 43 1.12 -2.28 13.35
C LEU A 43 2.03 -1.55 14.33
N VAL A 44 2.17 -0.22 14.23
CA VAL A 44 2.91 0.60 15.20
C VAL A 44 2.26 0.49 16.58
N VAL A 45 0.94 0.61 16.67
CA VAL A 45 0.21 0.50 17.94
C VAL A 45 0.40 -0.88 18.57
N PHE A 46 0.28 -1.96 17.80
CA PHE A 46 0.58 -3.31 18.30
C PHE A 46 2.04 -3.46 18.72
N GLY A 47 2.99 -2.90 17.95
CA GLY A 47 4.41 -2.86 18.30
C GLY A 47 4.66 -2.16 19.64
N LEU A 48 3.99 -1.02 19.88
CA LEU A 48 4.08 -0.27 21.15
C LEU A 48 3.51 -1.06 22.33
N ILE A 49 2.36 -1.72 22.14
CA ILE A 49 1.76 -2.60 23.16
C ILE A 49 2.71 -3.76 23.50
N LEU A 50 3.30 -4.39 22.48
CA LEU A 50 4.27 -5.48 22.66
C LEU A 50 5.56 -4.99 23.33
N LEU A 51 6.01 -3.79 23.00
CA LEU A 51 7.19 -3.16 23.61
C LEU A 51 6.96 -2.87 25.09
N ALA A 52 5.79 -2.33 25.44
CA ALA A 52 5.40 -2.11 26.84
C ALA A 52 5.37 -3.43 27.63
N ARG A 53 5.01 -4.54 26.97
CA ARG A 53 5.07 -5.90 27.53
C ARG A 53 6.45 -6.57 27.46
N LYS A 54 7.50 -5.85 27.05
CA LYS A 54 8.87 -6.37 26.85
C LYS A 54 8.93 -7.60 25.94
N ASN A 55 8.00 -7.73 25.00
CA ASN A 55 7.95 -8.86 24.08
C ASN A 55 8.94 -8.63 22.91
N LYS A 56 9.76 -9.65 22.60
CA LYS A 56 10.72 -9.64 21.49
C LYS A 56 10.05 -9.46 20.11
N LEU A 57 8.75 -9.78 20.00
CA LEU A 57 7.93 -9.56 18.80
C LEU A 57 7.69 -8.09 18.47
N SER A 58 7.94 -7.15 19.38
CA SER A 58 7.82 -5.71 19.09
C SER A 58 8.69 -5.25 17.92
N LYS A 59 9.91 -5.80 17.79
CA LYS A 59 10.88 -5.40 16.76
C LYS A 59 10.40 -5.68 15.32
N PRO A 60 9.94 -6.90 14.97
CA PRO A 60 9.35 -7.17 13.66
C PRO A 60 8.20 -6.24 13.29
N PHE A 61 7.31 -5.93 14.25
CA PHE A 61 6.17 -5.04 14.02
C PHE A 61 6.60 -3.63 13.61
N PHE A 62 7.58 -3.05 14.32
CA PHE A 62 8.13 -1.75 13.93
C PHE A 62 8.89 -1.79 12.59
N GLY A 63 9.62 -2.87 12.33
CA GLY A 63 10.36 -3.06 11.08
C GLY A 63 9.43 -3.04 9.86
N ILE A 64 8.34 -3.82 9.91
CA ILE A 64 7.35 -3.86 8.84
C ILE A 64 6.55 -2.56 8.77
N ALA A 65 6.09 -2.03 9.90
CA ALA A 65 5.34 -0.78 9.92
C ALA A 65 6.12 0.39 9.27
N LYS A 66 7.44 0.46 9.51
CA LYS A 66 8.30 1.47 8.88
C LYS A 66 8.40 1.27 7.37
N LYS A 67 8.71 0.06 6.90
CA LYS A 67 8.85 -0.26 5.47
C LYS A 67 7.53 0.01 4.73
N LEU A 68 6.43 -0.47 5.29
CA LEU A 68 5.09 -0.27 4.78
C LEU A 68 4.71 1.22 4.75
N GLY A 69 4.95 1.95 5.84
CA GLY A 69 4.64 3.37 5.94
C GLY A 69 5.38 4.20 4.89
N ILE A 70 6.67 3.96 4.68
CA ILE A 70 7.47 4.65 3.65
C ILE A 70 6.94 4.34 2.26
N PHE A 71 6.71 3.06 1.96
CA PHE A 71 6.21 2.64 0.66
C PHE A 71 4.83 3.26 0.35
N CYS A 72 3.89 3.16 1.28
CA CYS A 72 2.56 3.74 1.10
C CYS A 72 2.59 5.27 1.02
N ALA A 73 3.48 5.95 1.76
CA ALA A 73 3.63 7.40 1.67
C ALA A 73 4.11 7.85 0.28
N ILE A 74 5.08 7.13 -0.32
CA ILE A 74 5.57 7.41 -1.68
C ILE A 74 4.46 7.17 -2.70
N VAL A 75 3.76 6.03 -2.59
CA VAL A 75 2.71 5.66 -3.53
C VAL A 75 1.48 6.58 -3.42
N ALA A 76 1.22 7.17 -2.25
CA ALA A 76 0.15 8.14 -2.06
C ALA A 76 0.47 9.53 -2.66
N ALA A 77 1.73 9.83 -3.00
CA ALA A 77 2.14 11.17 -3.42
C ALA A 77 1.39 11.71 -4.65
N PRO A 78 1.17 10.95 -5.76
CA PRO A 78 0.46 11.46 -6.93
C PRO A 78 -0.99 11.85 -6.63
N GLY A 79 -1.70 11.04 -5.83
CA GLY A 79 -3.05 11.36 -5.39
C GLY A 79 -3.09 12.56 -4.43
N LEU A 80 -2.11 12.66 -3.52
CA LEU A 80 -1.99 13.80 -2.61
C LEU A 80 -1.70 15.11 -3.36
N ILE A 81 -0.81 15.10 -4.36
CA ILE A 81 -0.52 16.26 -5.21
C ILE A 81 -1.76 16.68 -5.99
N THR A 82 -2.50 15.71 -6.55
CA THR A 82 -3.74 15.98 -7.29
C THR A 82 -4.79 16.59 -6.37
N LEU A 83 -4.95 16.06 -5.16
CA LEU A 83 -5.87 16.59 -4.16
C LEU A 83 -5.47 18.00 -3.71
N ALA A 84 -4.18 18.26 -3.50
CA ALA A 84 -3.67 19.56 -3.07
C ALA A 84 -3.79 20.65 -4.15
N THR A 85 -3.61 20.28 -5.43
CA THR A 85 -3.66 21.23 -6.55
C THR A 85 -5.07 21.50 -7.05
N THR A 86 -5.94 20.49 -7.06
CA THR A 86 -7.30 20.60 -7.65
C THR A 86 -8.42 20.62 -6.63
N GLY A 87 -8.13 20.37 -5.34
CA GLY A 87 -9.11 20.32 -4.26
C GLY A 87 -10.02 19.08 -4.27
N ARG A 88 -9.88 18.20 -5.27
CA ARG A 88 -10.69 16.99 -5.43
C ARG A 88 -9.88 15.87 -6.07
N LEU A 89 -10.18 14.63 -5.71
CA LEU A 89 -9.67 13.48 -6.45
C LEU A 89 -10.58 13.22 -7.66
N PRO A 90 -10.03 12.71 -8.77
CA PRO A 90 -10.82 12.41 -9.96
C PRO A 90 -11.94 11.40 -9.65
N PRO A 91 -13.09 11.51 -10.33
CA PRO A 91 -14.19 10.58 -10.13
C PRO A 91 -13.79 9.17 -10.55
N VAL A 92 -13.95 8.23 -9.63
CA VAL A 92 -13.98 6.80 -9.95
C VAL A 92 -15.31 6.54 -10.64
N GLY A 93 -15.29 6.29 -11.95
CA GLY A 93 -16.49 5.97 -12.73
C GLY A 93 -17.18 4.70 -12.21
N VAL A 94 -16.91 3.56 -12.85
CA VAL A 94 -17.52 2.26 -12.47
C VAL A 94 -16.71 1.51 -11.40
N TYR A 95 -15.48 1.95 -11.13
CA TYR A 95 -14.54 1.29 -10.21
C TYR A 95 -14.75 1.76 -8.76
N ASN A 96 -15.82 1.30 -8.14
CA ASN A 96 -16.00 1.45 -6.69
C ASN A 96 -15.37 0.27 -5.97
N VAL A 97 -14.09 0.39 -5.61
CA VAL A 97 -13.41 -0.65 -4.82
C VAL A 97 -13.80 -0.47 -3.35
N ASN A 98 -14.42 -1.50 -2.77
CA ASN A 98 -14.81 -1.49 -1.37
C ASN A 98 -13.56 -1.45 -0.45
N SER A 99 -13.54 -0.54 0.52
CA SER A 99 -12.50 -0.41 1.55
C SER A 99 -12.12 -1.73 2.23
N LEU A 100 -13.08 -2.65 2.39
CA LEU A 100 -12.82 -3.98 2.96
C LEU A 100 -11.80 -4.78 2.13
N GLY A 101 -11.84 -4.66 0.80
CA GLY A 101 -10.92 -5.35 -0.10
C GLY A 101 -9.47 -4.90 0.10
N PHE A 102 -9.26 -3.60 0.26
CA PHE A 102 -7.93 -3.04 0.53
C PHE A 102 -7.40 -3.47 1.90
N LEU A 103 -8.25 -3.46 2.93
CA LEU A 103 -7.84 -3.91 4.27
C LEU A 103 -7.48 -5.40 4.29
N CYS A 104 -8.24 -6.24 3.60
CA CYS A 104 -7.94 -7.67 3.50
C CYS A 104 -6.60 -7.92 2.78
N LEU A 105 -6.38 -7.24 1.64
CA LEU A 105 -5.13 -7.33 0.89
C LEU A 105 -3.93 -6.90 1.75
N TRP A 106 -4.02 -5.75 2.43
CA TRP A 106 -2.96 -5.27 3.31
C TRP A 106 -2.72 -6.19 4.49
N SER A 107 -3.78 -6.77 5.06
CA SER A 107 -3.65 -7.73 6.17
C SER A 107 -2.87 -8.97 5.75
N LEU A 108 -3.11 -9.48 4.55
CA LEU A 108 -2.40 -10.64 4.01
C LEU A 108 -0.93 -10.32 3.72
N ILE A 109 -0.65 -9.17 3.10
CA ILE A 109 0.71 -8.70 2.87
C ILE A 109 1.46 -8.53 4.20
N CYS A 110 0.82 -7.91 5.19
CA CYS A 110 1.44 -7.69 6.49
C CYS A 110 1.68 -8.98 7.26
N ALA A 111 0.74 -9.93 7.23
CA ALA A 111 0.91 -11.23 7.88
C ALA A 111 2.11 -11.99 7.31
N HIS A 112 2.25 -12.00 5.98
CA HIS A 112 3.37 -12.62 5.31
C HIS A 112 4.70 -11.92 5.66
N ALA A 113 4.76 -10.60 5.51
CA ALA A 113 5.95 -9.82 5.79
C ALA A 113 6.39 -9.88 7.27
N LEU A 114 5.44 -9.93 8.20
CA LEU A 114 5.72 -10.13 9.63
C LEU A 114 6.31 -11.51 9.90
N GLY A 115 5.81 -12.55 9.22
CA GLY A 115 6.37 -13.90 9.30
C GLY A 115 7.84 -13.92 8.84
N GLU A 116 8.13 -13.32 7.69
CA GLU A 116 9.49 -13.23 7.16
C GLU A 116 10.43 -12.42 8.06
N GLU A 117 9.99 -11.24 8.53
CA GLU A 117 10.81 -10.40 9.41
C GLU A 117 11.03 -11.06 10.77
N THR A 118 10.03 -11.76 11.31
CA THR A 118 10.18 -12.53 12.56
C THR A 118 11.20 -13.66 12.37
N ASN A 119 11.11 -14.40 11.27
CA ASN A 119 12.06 -15.45 10.92
C ASN A 119 13.49 -14.90 10.78
N TYR A 120 13.65 -13.77 10.08
CA TYR A 120 14.94 -13.10 9.93
C TYR A 120 15.53 -12.66 11.27
N GLN A 121 14.73 -12.07 12.16
CA GLN A 121 15.21 -11.59 13.47
C GLN A 121 15.56 -12.73 14.43
N TRP A 122 14.94 -13.90 14.32
CA TRP A 122 15.11 -15.02 15.25
C TRP A 122 16.07 -16.12 14.80
N PHE A 123 16.28 -16.30 13.50
CA PHE A 123 17.10 -17.40 12.98
C PHE A 123 18.27 -16.95 12.11
N VAL A 124 18.21 -15.75 11.53
CA VAL A 124 19.27 -15.26 10.63
C VAL A 124 20.14 -14.23 11.34
N LYS A 125 19.51 -13.23 11.97
CA LYS A 125 20.21 -12.13 12.64
C LYS A 125 20.78 -12.49 14.02
N SER A 126 20.27 -13.54 14.64
CA SER A 126 20.79 -14.14 15.88
C SER A 126 22.02 -15.02 15.65
N THR A 127 22.37 -15.28 14.38
CA THR A 127 23.51 -16.09 13.97
C THR A 127 24.72 -15.28 13.49
N PRO A 128 25.20 -14.24 14.21
CA PRO A 128 26.58 -13.81 14.11
C PRO A 128 27.30 -14.32 15.36
N GLU A 129 28.25 -15.24 15.19
CA GLU A 129 29.24 -15.67 16.21
C GLU A 129 28.87 -16.80 17.21
N GLU A 130 28.34 -17.93 16.75
CA GLU A 130 28.59 -19.23 17.43
C GLU A 130 29.79 -19.98 16.79
N GLN A 131 30.69 -19.24 16.13
CA GLN A 131 31.86 -19.77 15.42
C GLN A 131 33.17 -19.01 15.68
N SER A 132 33.24 -18.09 16.66
CA SER A 132 34.50 -17.38 16.94
C SER A 132 34.99 -17.38 18.39
N LYS A 133 34.37 -18.14 19.30
CA LYS A 133 34.91 -18.39 20.65
C LYS A 133 34.39 -19.72 21.21
N ASP A 134 35.04 -20.80 20.81
CA ASP A 134 35.43 -21.91 21.69
C ASP A 134 36.69 -22.56 21.11
#